data_AF-A0AA36H8F3-F1
#
_entry.id   AF-A0AA36H8F3-F1
#
_cell.length_a   1.000
_cell.length_b   1.000
_cell.length_c   1.000
_cell.angle_alpha   90.00
_cell.angle_beta   90.00
_cell.angle_gamma   90.00
#
_symmetry.space_group_name_H-M   'P 1'
#
loop_
_entity.id
_entity.type
_entity.pdbx_description
1 polymer ?
#
loop_
_entity_poly.entity_id
_entity_poly.type
_entity_poly.pdbx_seq_one_letter_code
_entity_poly.pdbx_strand_id
1 'polypeptide(L)'
;MSYDEKWFYSFVKLWQFLLMRVFFIVLAFLVTAHCLCKVGGRDRDEDEKWVDGSFLMQCLKVGEWGGWRTTILACMVDNKQVCGFAFDMTTA
;
A
#
# COMPACT_ATOMS: atom_id res chain seq x y z
N MET A 1 -12.00 47.70 -30.99
CA MET A 1 -11.11 46.62 -30.52
C MET A 1 -11.88 45.82 -29.47
N SER A 2 -12.41 44.66 -29.83
CA SER A 2 -13.23 43.81 -28.94
C SER A 2 -12.97 42.33 -29.29
N TYR A 3 -11.69 41.96 -29.33
CA TYR A 3 -11.24 40.61 -29.68
C TYR A 3 -10.30 39.98 -28.63
N ASP A 4 -9.87 40.74 -27.62
CA ASP A 4 -8.89 40.27 -26.62
C ASP A 4 -9.50 39.44 -25.49
N GLU A 5 -10.69 39.78 -25.00
CA GLU A 5 -11.24 39.14 -23.80
C GLU A 5 -11.68 37.69 -24.04
N LYS A 6 -12.31 37.39 -25.18
CA LYS A 6 -12.82 36.05 -25.49
C LYS A 6 -11.71 35.01 -25.62
N TRP A 7 -10.57 35.41 -26.20
CA TRP A 7 -9.41 34.53 -26.34
C TRP A 7 -8.77 34.23 -24.98
N PHE A 8 -8.65 35.25 -24.12
CA PHE A 8 -8.12 35.10 -22.76
C PHE A 8 -8.97 34.13 -21.92
N TYR A 9 -10.30 34.25 -21.93
CA TYR A 9 -11.18 33.30 -21.21
C TYR A 9 -11.08 31.86 -21.72
N SER A 10 -10.90 31.68 -23.03
CA SER A 10 -10.74 30.35 -23.62
C SER A 10 -9.42 29.71 -23.19
N PHE A 11 -8.34 30.50 -23.17
CA PHE A 11 -7.03 30.06 -22.69
C PHE A 11 -7.05 29.71 -21.20
N VAL A 12 -7.64 30.57 -20.36
CA VAL A 12 -7.75 30.32 -18.91
C VAL A 12 -8.56 29.06 -18.63
N LYS A 13 -9.69 28.83 -19.33
CA LYS A 13 -10.47 27.59 -19.17
C LYS A 13 -9.66 26.35 -19.55
N LEU A 14 -8.94 26.37 -20.67
CA LEU A 14 -8.12 25.25 -21.12
C LEU A 14 -7.03 24.91 -20.08
N TRP A 15 -6.37 25.92 -19.54
CA TRP A 15 -5.37 25.78 -18.48
C TRP A 15 -5.97 25.22 -17.19
N GLN A 16 -7.15 25.68 -16.80
CA GLN A 16 -7.86 25.19 -15.61
C GLN A 16 -8.28 23.72 -15.76
N PHE A 17 -8.70 23.28 -16.94
CA PHE A 17 -9.00 21.87 -17.23
C PHE A 17 -7.75 20.99 -17.14
N LEU A 18 -6.60 21.47 -17.63
CA LEU A 18 -5.34 20.75 -17.54
C LEU A 18 -4.87 20.63 -16.08
N LEU A 19 -4.92 21.71 -15.31
CA LEU A 19 -4.56 21.71 -13.89
C LEU A 19 -5.46 20.78 -13.05
N MET A 20 -6.78 20.79 -13.29
CA MET A 20 -7.69 19.87 -12.61
C MET A 20 -7.35 18.41 -12.91
N ARG A 21 -7.05 18.07 -14.18
CA ARG A 21 -6.67 16.70 -14.55
C ARG A 21 -5.38 16.25 -13.89
N VAL A 22 -4.35 17.10 -13.86
CA VAL A 22 -3.09 16.81 -13.17
C VAL A 22 -3.33 16.62 -11.68
N PHE A 23 -4.15 17.47 -11.06
CA PHE A 23 -4.52 17.34 -9.65
C PHE A 23 -5.22 16.02 -9.34
N PHE A 24 -6.19 15.59 -10.16
CA PHE A 24 -6.84 14.29 -10.01
C PHE A 24 -5.86 13.11 -10.17
N ILE A 25 -4.92 13.21 -11.12
CA ILE A 25 -3.87 12.20 -11.28
C ILE A 25 -2.99 12.13 -10.03
N VAL A 26 -2.52 13.27 -9.52
CA VAL A 26 -1.70 13.33 -8.31
C VAL A 26 -2.45 12.77 -7.09
N LEU A 27 -3.73 13.12 -6.92
CA LEU A 27 -4.56 12.54 -5.86
C LEU A 27 -4.70 11.02 -5.98
N ALA A 28 -4.90 10.49 -7.19
CA ALA A 28 -4.99 9.04 -7.40
C ALA A 28 -3.66 8.32 -7.07
N PHE A 29 -2.51 8.94 -7.37
CA PHE A 29 -1.20 8.42 -6.98
C PHE A 29 -0.97 8.49 -5.46
N LEU A 30 -1.41 9.56 -4.79
CA LEU A 30 -1.31 9.66 -3.33
C LEU A 30 -2.17 8.62 -2.60
N VAL A 31 -3.37 8.32 -3.12
CA VAL A 31 -4.28 7.32 -2.54
C VAL A 31 -3.74 5.89 -2.68
N THR A 32 -2.99 5.60 -3.74
CA THR A 32 -2.42 4.27 -3.99
C THR A 32 -1.11 3.99 -3.25
N ALA A 33 -0.45 5.00 -2.70
CA ALA A 33 0.81 4.84 -1.96
C ALA A 33 0.63 4.33 -0.51
N HIS A 34 -0.60 4.16 -0.04
CA HIS A 34 -0.89 3.82 1.35
C HIS A 34 -1.32 2.37 1.46
N CYS A 35 -0.36 1.49 1.80
CA CYS A 35 -0.54 0.28 2.63
C CYS A 35 0.56 -0.78 2.38
N LEU A 36 1.83 -0.42 2.58
CA LEU A 36 2.93 -1.40 2.56
C LEU A 36 3.24 -1.86 3.98
N CYS A 37 3.44 -3.17 4.14
CA CYS A 37 3.81 -3.74 5.42
C CYS A 37 5.32 -3.61 5.63
N LYS A 38 5.75 -2.81 6.61
CA LYS A 38 7.18 -2.57 6.85
C LYS A 38 7.73 -3.52 7.91
N VAL A 39 8.57 -4.46 7.49
CA VAL A 39 9.25 -5.41 8.39
C VAL A 39 10.75 -5.37 8.14
N GLY A 40 11.54 -5.17 9.21
CA GLY A 40 13.01 -5.14 9.11
C GLY A 40 13.56 -4.03 8.20
N GLY A 41 12.82 -2.93 8.02
CA GLY A 41 13.20 -1.81 7.17
C GLY A 41 12.89 -1.97 5.67
N ARG A 42 12.33 -3.12 5.24
CA ARG A 42 11.83 -3.32 3.88
C ARG A 42 10.32 -3.25 3.84
N ASP A 43 9.82 -2.69 2.75
CA ASP A 43 8.41 -2.69 2.43
C ASP A 43 8.08 -4.04 1.76
N ARG A 44 7.01 -4.69 2.23
CA ARG A 44 6.53 -5.99 1.77
C ARG A 44 5.11 -5.85 1.23
N ASP A 45 4.82 -6.63 0.20
CA ASP A 45 3.52 -6.65 -0.47
C ASP A 45 2.45 -7.38 0.37
N GLU A 46 1.19 -7.14 0.03
CA GLU A 46 0.05 -7.87 0.61
C GLU A 46 0.21 -9.37 0.39
N ASP A 47 -0.01 -10.15 1.45
CA ASP A 47 0.12 -11.62 1.45
C ASP A 47 1.53 -12.16 1.14
N GLU A 48 2.55 -11.31 1.05
CA GLU A 48 3.92 -11.77 0.81
C GLU A 48 4.38 -12.66 1.98
N LYS A 49 4.89 -13.84 1.64
CA LYS A 49 5.46 -14.79 2.60
C LYS A 49 6.97 -14.74 2.52
N TRP A 50 7.63 -14.59 3.67
CA TRP A 50 9.08 -14.63 3.74
C TRP A 50 9.55 -15.44 4.94
N VAL A 51 10.78 -15.95 4.83
CA VAL A 51 11.44 -16.64 5.94
C VAL A 51 12.36 -15.65 6.63
N ASP A 52 12.23 -15.54 7.95
CA ASP A 52 13.15 -14.82 8.80
C ASP A 52 13.65 -15.75 9.92
N GLY A 53 14.92 -16.15 9.81
CA GLY A 53 15.51 -17.20 10.65
C GLY A 53 14.77 -18.54 10.50
N SER A 54 14.18 -19.00 11.61
CA SER A 54 13.42 -20.26 11.67
C SER A 54 11.91 -20.08 11.50
N PHE A 55 11.43 -18.89 11.10
CA PHE A 55 10.01 -18.59 11.02
C PHE A 55 9.59 -18.23 9.60
N LEU A 56 8.50 -18.84 9.14
CA LEU A 56 7.78 -18.39 7.96
C LEU A 56 6.76 -17.34 8.40
N MET A 57 6.93 -16.10 7.93
CA MET A 57 6.09 -14.97 8.26
C MET A 57 5.27 -14.55 7.03
N GLN A 58 4.14 -13.91 7.27
CA GLN A 58 3.30 -13.29 6.24
C GLN A 58 2.76 -11.96 6.75
N CYS A 59 2.63 -10.98 5.86
CA CYS A 59 1.88 -9.79 6.19
C CYS A 59 0.43 -9.90 5.78
N LEU A 60 -0.45 -9.77 6.77
CA LEU A 60 -1.89 -9.86 6.61
C LEU A 60 -2.54 -8.51 6.88
N LYS A 61 -3.54 -8.19 6.08
CA LYS A 61 -4.40 -7.04 6.31
C LYS A 61 -5.30 -7.31 7.52
N VAL A 62 -5.26 -6.42 8.50
CA VAL A 62 -6.06 -6.50 9.74
C VAL A 62 -7.15 -5.44 9.72
N GLY A 63 -8.39 -5.92 9.75
CA GLY A 63 -9.59 -5.11 9.82
C GLY A 63 -9.98 -4.47 8.48
N GLU A 64 -11.26 -4.12 8.37
CA GLU A 64 -11.83 -3.40 7.21
C GLU A 64 -11.14 -2.04 6.95
N TRP A 65 -10.49 -1.50 7.98
CA TRP A 65 -9.97 -0.13 8.02
C TRP A 65 -8.48 -0.02 7.63
N GLY A 66 -7.85 -1.13 7.20
CA GLY A 66 -6.52 -1.08 6.56
C GLY A 66 -5.33 -1.06 7.51
N GLY A 67 -5.36 -1.86 8.58
CA GLY A 67 -4.15 -2.18 9.35
C GLY A 67 -3.33 -3.28 8.68
N TRP A 68 -2.02 -3.35 8.95
CA TRP A 68 -1.17 -4.48 8.57
C TRP A 68 -0.62 -5.13 9.82
N ARG A 69 -0.63 -6.47 9.87
CA ARG A 69 0.00 -7.24 10.93
C ARG A 69 0.84 -8.36 10.35
N THR A 70 2.05 -8.50 10.86
CA THR A 70 2.89 -9.64 10.58
C THR A 70 2.44 -10.82 11.43
N THR A 71 2.12 -11.93 10.78
CA THR A 71 1.75 -13.20 11.42
C THR A 71 2.81 -14.25 11.12
N ILE A 72 3.15 -15.05 12.13
CA ILE A 72 3.98 -16.24 11.96
C ILE A 72 3.07 -17.38 11.49
N LEU A 73 3.32 -17.90 10.29
CA LEU A 73 2.56 -19.02 9.71
C LEU A 73 3.08 -20.37 10.19
N ALA A 74 4.39 -20.52 10.31
CA ALA A 74 5.02 -21.79 10.67
C ALA A 74 6.47 -21.62 11.13
N CYS A 75 6.98 -22.65 11.80
CA CYS A 75 8.41 -22.83 12.03
C CYS A 75 9.03 -23.67 10.90
N MET A 76 10.22 -23.26 10.46
CA MET A 76 11.05 -23.94 9.47
C MET A 76 12.18 -24.67 10.19
N VAL A 77 12.28 -25.99 9.98
CA VAL A 77 13.41 -26.83 10.45
C VAL A 77 13.98 -27.55 9.23
N ASP A 78 15.29 -27.44 9.00
CA ASP A 78 15.96 -27.99 7.82
C ASP A 78 15.28 -27.64 6.49
N ASN A 79 14.83 -26.38 6.37
CA ASN A 79 14.13 -25.85 5.20
C ASN A 79 12.76 -26.53 4.89
N LYS A 80 12.23 -27.29 5.85
CA LYS A 80 10.90 -27.90 5.77
C LYS A 80 9.95 -27.21 6.75
N GLN A 81 8.72 -26.98 6.30
CA GLN A 81 7.64 -26.49 7.14
C GLN A 81 7.26 -27.58 8.15
N VAL A 82 7.38 -27.29 9.44
CA VAL A 82 6.97 -28.22 10.48
C VAL A 82 5.51 -27.92 10.81
N CYS A 83 4.62 -28.86 10.50
CA CYS A 83 3.21 -28.81 10.88
C CYS A 83 3.06 -29.11 12.38
N GLY A 84 3.48 -28.18 13.23
CA GLY A 84 3.43 -28.32 14.68
C GLY A 84 3.34 -26.96 15.35
N PHE A 85 2.20 -26.71 16.00
CA PHE A 85 1.88 -25.57 16.85
C PHE A 85 1.53 -24.27 16.09
N ALA A 86 0.23 -24.09 15.87
CA ALA A 86 -0.35 -22.76 15.75
C ALA A 86 -0.14 -22.06 17.10
N PHE A 87 0.85 -21.17 17.20
CA PHE A 87 0.99 -20.29 18.35
C PHE A 87 -0.05 -19.18 18.21
N ASP A 88 -1.24 -19.43 18.74
CA ASP A 88 -2.22 -18.38 18.99
C ASP A 88 -1.67 -17.50 20.13
N MET A 89 -0.93 -16.44 19.77
CA MET A 89 -0.39 -15.47 20.72
C MET A 89 -1.50 -14.47 21.09
N THR A 90 -2.57 -14.97 21.70
CA THR A 90 -3.55 -14.19 22.46
C THR A 90 -3.17 -14.23 23.93
N THR A 91 -2.01 -13.66 24.28
CA THR A 91 -1.69 -13.39 25.68
C THR A 91 -2.40 -12.11 26.13
N ALA A 92 -3.39 -12.34 27.00
CA ALA A 92 -4.05 -11.52 28.02
C ALA A 92 -3.67 -10.04 28.17
#